data_AF-G4U1Z4-F1
#
_entry.id   AF-G4U1Z4-F1
#
_cell.length_a   1.000
_cell.length_b   1.000
_cell.length_c   1.000
_cell.angle_alpha   90.00
_cell.angle_beta   90.00
_cell.angle_gamma   90.00
#
_symmetry.space_group_name_H-M   'P 1'
#
loop_
_entity.id
_entity.type
_entity.pdbx_description
1 polymer ?
#
loop_
_entity_poly.entity_id
_entity_poly.type
_entity_poly.pdbx_seq_one_letter_code
_entity_poly.pdbx_strand_id
1 'polypeptide(L)'
;EDHAGVPLKKSDPVVGYCETVRAESSIVALSKSQNKHNRLYVKAMPMEEEVSLAIESGKISAREDFKVRARVLADDFGWDVTDARKIWTFGPDGTGPNLFVDVTKGVQYLNEIKDSCVAAFQWATKEGVCAEEKMRGIRFNLLDVTLHADAIHRGGGQLIPTCRRVCYAACLLATPALQEPVYLVEIQCPENAIGGIYSCLNKRRGQVFSEEQRPGTPMFTVKAYLPVMESFGFTADLRQATGGQAFPQSVFDHWELMPGSCLDKGSKVEEVVKSIRLRKGLKVRFSRVRSGNFSDIEYSLRYRPSITTTTSCK
;
A
#
# COMPACT_ATOMS: atom_id res chain seq x y z
N GLU A 1 11.43 18.88 26.98
CA GLU A 1 10.36 19.19 27.96
C GLU A 1 9.90 20.65 27.82
N ASP A 2 10.74 21.51 27.25
CA ASP A 2 10.48 22.94 27.03
C ASP A 2 9.28 23.26 26.12
N HIS A 3 8.98 22.45 25.10
CA HIS A 3 7.90 22.75 24.16
C HIS A 3 6.50 22.39 24.66
N ALA A 4 6.36 21.24 25.33
CA ALA A 4 5.05 20.70 25.71
C ALA A 4 4.75 20.86 27.21
N GLY A 5 5.77 20.92 28.07
CA GLY A 5 5.61 21.09 29.52
C GLY A 5 4.81 19.98 30.21
N VAL A 6 4.53 18.86 29.54
CA VAL A 6 3.70 17.75 30.05
C VAL A 6 4.44 16.42 29.96
N PRO A 7 4.16 15.46 30.87
CA PRO A 7 4.71 14.12 30.80
C PRO A 7 4.28 13.42 29.50
N LEU A 8 5.27 12.96 28.71
CA LEU A 8 5.03 12.24 27.46
C LEU A 8 5.31 10.75 27.65
N LYS A 9 4.36 9.91 27.23
CA LYS A 9 4.58 8.47 27.11
C LYS A 9 5.20 8.16 25.75
N LYS A 10 6.49 7.82 25.75
CA LYS A 10 7.21 7.40 24.54
C LYS A 10 6.98 5.91 24.31
N SER A 11 6.62 5.54 23.09
CA SER A 11 6.57 4.15 22.63
C SER A 11 7.69 3.90 21.62
N ASP A 12 7.94 2.64 21.33
CA ASP A 12 8.86 2.30 20.24
C ASP A 12 8.34 2.84 18.91
N PRO A 13 9.24 3.32 18.03
CA PRO A 13 8.89 3.75 16.70
C PRO A 13 8.26 2.60 15.90
N VAL A 14 7.32 2.97 15.02
CA VAL A 14 6.57 2.04 14.20
C VAL A 14 6.96 2.23 12.74
N VAL A 15 7.18 1.11 12.04
CA VAL A 15 7.39 1.10 10.59
C VAL A 15 6.04 1.08 9.89
N GLY A 16 5.86 2.00 8.94
CA GLY A 16 4.73 1.97 8.01
C GLY A 16 5.01 0.97 6.89
N TYR A 17 4.06 0.08 6.65
CA TYR A 17 4.13 -0.86 5.52
C TYR A 17 3.15 -0.42 4.44
N CYS A 18 3.28 -0.98 3.24
CA CYS A 18 2.28 -0.83 2.19
C CYS A 18 1.67 -2.18 1.82
N GLU A 19 0.37 -2.21 1.56
CA GLU A 19 -0.32 -3.40 1.05
C GLU A 19 -0.34 -3.41 -0.48
N THR A 20 -0.07 -4.57 -1.08
CA THR A 20 -0.10 -4.73 -2.53
C THR A 20 -0.66 -6.09 -2.92
N VAL A 21 -0.74 -6.35 -4.22
CA VAL A 21 -1.15 -7.65 -4.80
C VAL A 21 -0.04 -8.17 -5.70
N ARG A 22 0.13 -9.49 -5.78
CA ARG A 22 1.20 -10.11 -6.59
C ARG A 22 0.74 -10.58 -7.96
N ALA A 23 -0.55 -10.87 -8.10
CA ALA A 23 -1.11 -11.45 -9.30
C ALA A 23 -2.46 -10.81 -9.61
N GLU A 24 -2.95 -11.00 -10.83
CA GLU A 24 -4.35 -10.66 -11.12
C GLU A 24 -5.30 -11.50 -10.24
N SER A 25 -6.43 -10.91 -9.86
CA SER A 25 -7.50 -11.63 -9.17
C SER A 25 -7.87 -12.91 -9.92
N SER A 26 -7.74 -14.05 -9.23
CA SER A 26 -8.05 -15.38 -9.75
C SER A 26 -9.49 -15.51 -10.27
N ILE A 27 -10.44 -14.82 -9.63
CA ILE A 27 -11.83 -14.71 -10.07
C ILE A 27 -12.29 -13.25 -10.00
N VAL A 28 -13.35 -12.92 -10.74
CA VAL A 28 -13.98 -11.60 -10.67
C VAL A 28 -14.64 -11.42 -9.30
N ALA A 29 -14.26 -10.37 -8.57
CA ALA A 29 -14.88 -10.05 -7.30
C ALA A 29 -16.25 -9.40 -7.53
N LEU A 30 -17.25 -9.84 -6.76
CA LEU A 30 -18.61 -9.32 -6.81
C LEU A 30 -19.00 -8.77 -5.43
N SER A 31 -19.61 -7.58 -5.42
CA SER A 31 -20.31 -7.08 -4.24
C SER A 31 -21.69 -6.53 -4.59
N LYS A 32 -22.67 -6.77 -3.72
CA LYS A 32 -24.06 -6.29 -3.85
C LYS A 32 -24.31 -5.17 -2.84
N SER A 33 -25.07 -4.15 -3.21
CA SER A 33 -25.53 -3.12 -2.27
C SER A 33 -26.45 -3.68 -1.19
N GLN A 34 -26.62 -2.92 -0.10
CA GLN A 34 -27.43 -3.35 1.04
C GLN A 34 -28.90 -3.60 0.63
N ASN A 35 -29.41 -2.79 -0.31
CA ASN A 35 -30.72 -2.98 -0.92
C ASN A 35 -30.76 -4.10 -2.00
N LYS A 36 -29.65 -4.79 -2.27
CA LYS A 36 -29.50 -5.90 -3.22
C LYS A 36 -29.74 -5.56 -4.70
N HIS A 37 -30.02 -4.30 -5.04
CA HIS A 37 -30.30 -3.89 -6.43
C HIS A 37 -29.06 -3.58 -7.25
N ASN A 38 -27.98 -3.10 -6.63
CA ASN A 38 -26.76 -2.73 -7.34
C ASN A 38 -25.69 -3.80 -7.14
N ARG A 39 -24.91 -4.06 -8.19
CA ARG A 39 -23.80 -5.01 -8.15
C ARG A 39 -22.60 -4.44 -8.90
N LEU A 40 -21.43 -4.60 -8.31
CA LEU A 40 -20.14 -4.19 -8.89
C LEU A 40 -19.29 -5.43 -9.12
N TYR A 41 -18.68 -5.53 -10.30
CA TYR A 41 -17.77 -6.59 -10.69
C TYR A 41 -16.38 -5.99 -10.93
N VAL A 42 -15.41 -6.36 -10.09
CA VAL A 42 -14.06 -5.76 -10.10
C VAL A 42 -13.00 -6.84 -10.09
N LYS A 43 -11.89 -6.59 -10.79
CA LYS A 43 -10.63 -7.34 -10.65
C LYS A 43 -9.52 -6.39 -10.20
N ALA A 44 -8.62 -6.89 -9.35
CA ALA A 44 -7.39 -6.22 -8.98
C ALA A 44 -6.22 -6.90 -9.69
N MET A 45 -5.22 -6.12 -10.07
CA MET A 45 -3.97 -6.61 -10.66
C MET A 45 -2.79 -5.77 -10.17
N PRO A 46 -1.58 -6.35 -10.11
CA PRO A 46 -0.38 -5.59 -9.80
C PRO A 46 -0.14 -4.54 -10.87
N MET A 47 0.34 -3.39 -10.44
CA MET A 47 0.89 -2.37 -11.31
C MET A 47 2.41 -2.52 -11.36
N GLU A 48 3.01 -2.23 -12.51
CA GLU A 48 4.46 -2.23 -12.64
C GLU A 48 5.10 -1.16 -11.74
N GLU A 49 6.29 -1.47 -11.21
CA GLU A 49 6.98 -0.59 -10.27
C GLU A 49 7.35 0.75 -10.93
N GLU A 50 7.72 0.72 -12.22
CA GLU A 50 8.05 1.92 -12.99
C GLU A 50 6.87 2.90 -13.08
N VAL A 51 5.64 2.38 -13.26
CA VAL A 51 4.42 3.20 -13.26
C VAL A 51 4.15 3.75 -11.87
N SER A 52 4.36 2.96 -10.82
CA SER A 52 4.20 3.40 -9.43
C SER A 52 5.15 4.55 -9.08
N LEU A 53 6.42 4.43 -9.46
CA LEU A 53 7.44 5.47 -9.29
C LEU A 53 7.16 6.71 -10.14
N ALA A 54 6.66 6.54 -11.36
CA ALA A 54 6.26 7.66 -12.21
C ALA A 54 5.08 8.47 -11.62
N ILE A 55 4.17 7.81 -10.91
CA ILE A 55 3.08 8.47 -10.17
C ILE A 55 3.63 9.20 -8.94
N GLU A 56 4.47 8.54 -8.14
CA GLU A 56 5.04 9.10 -6.90
C GLU A 56 5.98 10.29 -7.17
N SER A 57 6.75 10.25 -8.26
CA SER A 57 7.59 11.37 -8.72
C SER A 57 6.81 12.52 -9.37
N GLY A 58 5.53 12.30 -9.69
CA GLY A 58 4.66 13.29 -10.32
C GLY A 58 4.78 13.39 -11.84
N LYS A 59 5.52 12.49 -12.51
CA LYS A 59 5.53 12.36 -13.98
C LYS A 59 4.15 11.98 -14.53
N ILE A 60 3.39 11.20 -13.77
CA ILE A 60 1.99 10.88 -14.05
C ILE A 60 1.14 11.45 -12.93
N SER A 61 0.26 12.40 -13.25
CA SER A 61 -0.58 13.04 -12.23
C SER A 61 -2.07 12.94 -12.52
N ALA A 62 -2.87 12.94 -11.45
CA ALA A 62 -4.32 13.08 -11.55
C ALA A 62 -4.75 14.45 -12.11
N ARG A 63 -3.89 15.48 -11.99
CA ARG A 63 -4.17 16.86 -12.41
C ARG A 63 -3.94 17.12 -13.89
N GLU A 64 -3.19 16.26 -14.57
CA GLU A 64 -2.88 16.40 -15.98
C GLU A 64 -4.09 16.08 -16.86
N ASP A 65 -4.07 16.62 -18.09
CA ASP A 65 -5.08 16.27 -19.09
C ASP A 65 -5.07 14.76 -19.34
N PHE A 66 -6.25 14.15 -19.28
CA PHE A 66 -6.40 12.70 -19.35
C PHE A 66 -5.95 12.10 -20.70
N LYS A 67 -5.96 12.88 -21.80
CA LYS A 67 -5.48 12.39 -23.10
C LYS A 67 -3.96 12.39 -23.16
N VAL A 68 -3.32 13.43 -22.61
CA VAL A 68 -1.86 13.52 -22.51
C VAL A 68 -1.34 12.40 -21.60
N ARG A 69 -1.92 12.27 -20.40
CA ARG A 69 -1.59 11.20 -19.46
C ARG A 69 -1.75 9.81 -20.08
N ALA A 70 -2.84 9.59 -20.83
CA ALA A 70 -3.07 8.31 -21.49
C ALA A 70 -2.04 7.99 -22.57
N ARG A 71 -1.53 9.01 -23.27
CA ARG A 71 -0.47 8.84 -24.26
C ARG A 71 0.86 8.49 -23.58
N VAL A 72 1.22 9.19 -22.50
CA VAL A 72 2.42 8.85 -21.71
C VAL A 72 2.35 7.42 -21.18
N LEU A 73 1.21 7.02 -20.61
CA LEU A 73 1.01 5.65 -20.14
C LEU A 73 1.16 4.59 -21.26
N ALA A 74 0.69 4.90 -22.47
CA ALA A 74 0.78 3.96 -23.58
C ALA A 74 2.18 3.91 -24.21
N ASP A 75 2.80 5.06 -24.45
CA ASP A 75 4.07 5.17 -25.16
C ASP A 75 5.25 4.72 -24.26
N ASP A 76 5.24 5.11 -22.98
CA ASP A 76 6.36 4.84 -22.06
C ASP A 76 6.18 3.53 -21.27
N PHE A 77 4.94 3.13 -20.99
CA PHE A 77 4.63 2.01 -20.08
C PHE A 77 3.74 0.93 -20.70
N GLY A 78 3.51 0.97 -22.02
CA GLY A 78 2.80 -0.10 -22.75
C GLY A 78 1.32 -0.28 -22.38
N TRP A 79 0.69 0.71 -21.73
CA TRP A 79 -0.73 0.63 -21.40
C TRP A 79 -1.62 0.74 -22.64
N ASP A 80 -2.78 0.10 -22.58
CA ASP A 80 -3.84 0.37 -23.55
C ASP A 80 -4.34 1.82 -23.39
N VAL A 81 -4.33 2.57 -24.50
CA VAL A 81 -4.72 3.99 -24.53
C VAL A 81 -6.18 4.16 -24.10
N THR A 82 -7.05 3.19 -24.38
CA THR A 82 -8.48 3.30 -24.04
C THR A 82 -8.69 3.17 -22.54
N ASP A 83 -7.99 2.22 -21.90
CA ASP A 83 -7.99 2.06 -20.44
C ASP A 83 -7.36 3.27 -19.75
N ALA A 84 -6.23 3.76 -20.25
CA ALA A 84 -5.51 4.88 -19.66
C ALA A 84 -6.34 6.19 -19.68
N ARG A 85 -7.21 6.37 -20.69
CA ARG A 85 -8.18 7.48 -20.75
C ARG A 85 -9.33 7.34 -19.75
N LYS A 86 -9.64 6.11 -19.34
CA LYS A 86 -10.77 5.77 -18.46
C LYS A 86 -10.34 5.57 -17.00
N ILE A 87 -9.18 6.08 -16.60
CA ILE A 87 -8.79 6.19 -15.19
C ILE A 87 -9.75 7.17 -14.50
N TRP A 88 -10.52 6.68 -13.53
CA TRP A 88 -11.44 7.50 -12.73
C TRP A 88 -10.71 8.26 -11.65
N THR A 89 -9.78 7.63 -10.95
CA THR A 89 -9.03 8.25 -9.86
C THR A 89 -7.74 7.49 -9.55
N PHE A 90 -6.80 8.24 -8.95
CA PHE A 90 -5.63 7.74 -8.25
C PHE A 90 -5.96 7.61 -6.76
N GLY A 91 -5.20 6.85 -5.98
CA GLY A 91 -5.46 6.71 -4.54
C GLY A 91 -4.28 6.11 -3.78
N PRO A 92 -4.16 6.35 -2.46
CA PRO A 92 -5.02 7.22 -1.65
C PRO A 92 -4.80 8.72 -1.93
N ASP A 93 -5.65 9.55 -1.33
CA ASP A 93 -5.63 11.02 -1.37
C ASP A 93 -5.60 11.65 -2.78
N GLY A 94 -6.04 10.90 -3.80
CA GLY A 94 -6.08 11.35 -5.19
C GLY A 94 -4.72 11.44 -5.89
N THR A 95 -3.62 11.05 -5.23
CA THR A 95 -2.26 11.11 -5.80
C THR A 95 -1.46 9.82 -5.61
N GLY A 96 -1.92 8.89 -4.78
CA GLY A 96 -1.19 7.66 -4.53
C GLY A 96 -1.12 6.72 -5.75
N PRO A 97 -0.16 5.79 -5.76
CA PRO A 97 0.12 4.86 -6.86
C PRO A 97 -0.86 3.67 -6.87
N ASN A 98 -2.16 3.95 -6.87
CA ASN A 98 -3.21 2.97 -7.12
C ASN A 98 -4.23 3.55 -8.08
N LEU A 99 -4.75 2.74 -9.00
CA LEU A 99 -5.61 3.20 -10.09
C LEU A 99 -6.97 2.51 -10.03
N PHE A 100 -8.03 3.29 -10.19
CA PHE A 100 -9.37 2.77 -10.47
C PHE A 100 -9.75 3.06 -11.92
N VAL A 101 -9.89 2.02 -12.72
CA VAL A 101 -10.07 2.09 -14.17
C VAL A 101 -11.42 1.52 -14.57
N ASP A 102 -12.15 2.27 -15.40
CA ASP A 102 -13.41 1.80 -15.99
C ASP A 102 -13.16 1.03 -17.28
N VAL A 103 -13.49 -0.26 -17.25
CA VAL A 103 -13.41 -1.18 -18.40
C VAL A 103 -14.80 -1.68 -18.80
N THR A 104 -15.86 -1.03 -18.28
CA THR A 104 -17.24 -1.44 -18.53
C THR A 104 -17.68 -1.12 -19.97
N LYS A 105 -18.72 -1.82 -20.43
CA LYS A 105 -19.30 -1.66 -21.77
C LYS A 105 -20.82 -1.60 -21.69
N GLY A 106 -21.41 -0.51 -22.17
CA GLY A 106 -22.88 -0.40 -22.32
C GLY A 106 -23.67 -0.23 -21.01
N VAL A 107 -23.02 0.18 -19.91
CA VAL A 107 -23.69 0.39 -18.62
C VAL A 107 -24.42 1.72 -18.60
N GLN A 108 -25.74 1.68 -18.36
CA GLN A 108 -26.56 2.87 -18.16
C GLN A 108 -26.28 3.51 -16.79
N TYR A 109 -26.33 4.84 -16.72
CA TYR A 109 -26.18 5.62 -15.47
C TYR A 109 -24.81 5.49 -14.77
N LEU A 110 -23.79 4.97 -15.46
CA LEU A 110 -22.45 4.77 -14.91
C LEU A 110 -21.82 6.06 -14.34
N ASN A 111 -22.03 7.19 -15.02
CA ASN A 111 -21.47 8.47 -14.59
C ASN A 111 -22.06 8.95 -13.26
N GLU A 112 -23.28 8.55 -12.89
CA GLU A 112 -23.91 8.94 -11.62
C GLU A 112 -23.25 8.25 -10.41
N ILE A 113 -22.63 7.08 -10.63
CA ILE A 113 -22.01 6.30 -9.55
C ILE A 113 -20.53 6.61 -9.36
N LYS A 114 -19.93 7.35 -10.32
CA LYS A 114 -18.50 7.62 -10.37
C LYS A 114 -17.98 8.20 -9.07
N ASP A 115 -18.60 9.27 -8.56
CA ASP A 115 -18.14 9.96 -7.35
C ASP A 115 -18.23 9.06 -6.11
N SER A 116 -19.26 8.21 -6.04
CA SER A 116 -19.41 7.23 -4.96
C SER A 116 -18.31 6.17 -5.00
N CYS A 117 -17.94 5.69 -6.20
CA CYS A 117 -16.84 4.74 -6.38
C CYS A 117 -15.49 5.40 -6.09
N VAL A 118 -15.25 6.63 -6.53
CA VAL A 118 -14.03 7.39 -6.24
C VAL A 118 -13.87 7.59 -4.73
N ALA A 119 -14.92 8.02 -4.02
CA ALA A 119 -14.87 8.17 -2.57
C ALA A 119 -14.57 6.85 -1.84
N ALA A 120 -15.22 5.76 -2.26
CA ALA A 120 -14.94 4.44 -1.71
C ALA A 120 -13.50 3.97 -1.97
N PHE A 121 -12.98 4.29 -3.16
CA PHE A 121 -11.62 3.95 -3.55
C PHE A 121 -10.57 4.68 -2.71
N GLN A 122 -10.78 5.98 -2.42
CA GLN A 122 -9.88 6.73 -1.54
C GLN A 122 -9.79 6.11 -0.15
N TRP A 123 -10.91 5.63 0.40
CA TRP A 123 -10.92 4.94 1.69
C TRP A 123 -10.30 3.55 1.61
N ALA A 124 -10.64 2.78 0.58
CA ALA A 124 -10.11 1.42 0.39
C ALA A 124 -8.59 1.41 0.24
N THR A 125 -8.03 2.38 -0.49
CA THR A 125 -6.57 2.48 -0.70
C THR A 125 -5.83 3.11 0.48
N LYS A 126 -6.53 3.85 1.35
CA LYS A 126 -5.96 4.38 2.59
C LYS A 126 -5.88 3.32 3.69
N GLU A 127 -6.88 2.44 3.76
CA GLU A 127 -6.99 1.37 4.75
C GLU A 127 -7.10 0.02 4.04
N GLY A 128 -5.97 -0.67 3.88
CA GLY A 128 -5.88 -1.98 3.27
C GLY A 128 -6.60 -3.09 4.03
N VAL A 129 -6.85 -4.20 3.34
CA VAL A 129 -7.65 -5.33 3.88
C VAL A 129 -6.87 -6.17 4.90
N CYS A 130 -5.54 -6.23 4.78
CA CYS A 130 -4.70 -7.11 5.58
C CYS A 130 -4.45 -6.51 6.96
N ALA A 131 -4.02 -5.26 7.04
CA ALA A 131 -3.56 -4.61 8.26
C ALA A 131 -4.02 -3.14 8.40
N GLU A 132 -4.94 -2.66 7.54
CA GLU A 132 -5.34 -1.26 7.45
C GLU A 132 -4.13 -0.34 7.21
N GLU A 133 -3.16 -0.81 6.44
CA GLU A 133 -2.04 -0.01 5.94
C GLU A 133 -2.38 0.52 4.54
N LYS A 134 -1.66 1.56 4.08
CA LYS A 134 -1.92 2.15 2.77
C LYS A 134 -1.63 1.14 1.66
N MET A 135 -2.46 1.12 0.62
CA MET A 135 -2.20 0.32 -0.57
C MET A 135 -1.16 0.99 -1.47
N ARG A 136 -0.37 0.21 -2.21
CA ARG A 136 0.58 0.68 -3.21
C ARG A 136 0.67 -0.29 -4.38
N GLY A 137 0.72 0.24 -5.60
CA GLY A 137 1.00 -0.54 -6.80
C GLY A 137 -0.18 -1.42 -7.24
N ILE A 138 -1.43 -1.00 -7.02
CA ILE A 138 -2.61 -1.80 -7.39
C ILE A 138 -3.46 -1.08 -8.44
N ARG A 139 -3.77 -1.79 -9.52
CA ARG A 139 -4.77 -1.39 -10.51
C ARG A 139 -6.06 -2.18 -10.30
N PHE A 140 -7.18 -1.47 -10.21
CA PHE A 140 -8.52 -2.05 -10.11
C PHE A 140 -9.29 -1.77 -11.40
N ASN A 141 -9.77 -2.83 -12.04
CA ASN A 141 -10.57 -2.76 -13.25
C ASN A 141 -12.03 -3.02 -12.90
N LEU A 142 -12.88 -2.02 -13.11
CA LEU A 142 -14.34 -2.16 -13.06
C LEU A 142 -14.80 -2.80 -14.37
N LEU A 143 -15.19 -4.06 -14.31
CA LEU A 143 -15.52 -4.87 -15.49
C LEU A 143 -16.99 -4.72 -15.88
N ASP A 144 -17.87 -4.76 -14.90
CA ASP A 144 -19.31 -4.65 -15.11
C ASP A 144 -20.01 -4.07 -13.88
N VAL A 145 -21.18 -3.49 -14.12
CA VAL A 145 -22.02 -2.90 -13.09
C VAL A 145 -23.49 -3.12 -13.46
N THR A 146 -24.26 -3.65 -12.51
CA THR A 146 -25.72 -3.66 -12.62
C THR A 146 -26.28 -2.61 -11.65
N LEU A 147 -27.06 -1.65 -12.16
CA LEU A 147 -27.67 -0.58 -11.38
C LEU A 147 -29.19 -0.66 -11.42
N HIS A 148 -29.83 -0.23 -10.34
CA HIS A 148 -31.29 0.02 -10.35
C HIS A 148 -31.64 1.18 -11.28
N ALA A 149 -32.84 1.22 -11.86
CA ALA A 149 -33.25 2.32 -12.75
C ALA A 149 -33.37 3.66 -11.99
N ASP A 150 -33.99 3.64 -10.80
CA ASP A 150 -34.21 4.84 -10.00
C ASP A 150 -32.99 5.27 -9.18
N ALA A 151 -32.64 6.56 -9.27
CA ALA A 151 -31.50 7.16 -8.57
C ALA A 151 -31.58 7.04 -7.03
N ILE A 152 -32.80 7.00 -6.46
CA ILE A 152 -33.01 6.84 -5.00
C ILE A 152 -32.38 5.54 -4.46
N HIS A 153 -32.27 4.50 -5.30
CA HIS A 153 -31.69 3.21 -4.93
C HIS A 153 -30.19 3.12 -5.25
N ARG A 154 -29.60 4.18 -5.80
CA ARG A 154 -28.18 4.29 -6.19
C ARG A 154 -27.43 5.38 -5.42
N GLY A 155 -27.99 5.90 -4.33
CA GLY A 155 -27.29 6.91 -3.52
C GLY A 155 -25.96 6.42 -2.95
N GLY A 156 -25.07 7.34 -2.58
CA GLY A 156 -23.73 7.03 -2.08
C GLY A 156 -23.72 6.07 -0.88
N GLY A 157 -24.73 6.11 0.00
CA GLY A 157 -24.87 5.17 1.11
C GLY A 157 -25.02 3.70 0.68
N GLN A 158 -25.46 3.43 -0.56
CA GLN A 158 -25.55 2.08 -1.12
C GLN A 158 -24.27 1.69 -1.88
N LEU A 159 -23.68 2.63 -2.63
CA LEU A 159 -22.56 2.34 -3.53
C LEU A 159 -21.20 2.38 -2.82
N ILE A 160 -20.96 3.35 -1.94
CA ILE A 160 -19.68 3.51 -1.24
C ILE A 160 -19.27 2.22 -0.50
N PRO A 161 -20.11 1.64 0.39
CA PRO A 161 -19.75 0.41 1.08
C PRO A 161 -19.66 -0.80 0.15
N THR A 162 -20.35 -0.78 -0.99
CA THR A 162 -20.30 -1.86 -1.99
C THR A 162 -18.99 -1.83 -2.78
N CYS A 163 -18.58 -0.65 -3.23
CA CYS A 163 -17.34 -0.44 -3.93
C CYS A 163 -16.13 -0.71 -3.01
N ARG A 164 -16.19 -0.28 -1.75
CA ARG A 164 -15.13 -0.59 -0.77
C ARG A 164 -14.98 -2.11 -0.57
N ARG A 165 -16.10 -2.82 -0.38
CA ARG A 165 -16.09 -4.29 -0.19
C ARG A 165 -15.59 -5.03 -1.43
N VAL A 166 -15.97 -4.61 -2.64
CA VAL A 166 -15.51 -5.29 -3.85
C VAL A 166 -14.02 -5.09 -4.09
N CYS A 167 -13.45 -3.91 -3.78
CA CYS A 167 -12.01 -3.69 -3.84
C CYS A 167 -11.26 -4.62 -2.88
N TYR A 168 -11.71 -4.74 -1.63
CA TYR A 168 -11.09 -5.67 -0.68
C TYR A 168 -11.19 -7.13 -1.11
N ALA A 169 -12.35 -7.55 -1.63
CA ALA A 169 -12.52 -8.89 -2.17
C ALA A 169 -11.56 -9.14 -3.35
N ALA A 170 -11.42 -8.17 -4.26
CA ALA A 170 -10.51 -8.26 -5.40
C ALA A 170 -9.04 -8.41 -4.94
N CYS A 171 -8.60 -7.62 -3.95
CA CYS A 171 -7.23 -7.73 -3.41
C CYS A 171 -6.94 -9.10 -2.80
N LEU A 172 -7.89 -9.66 -2.05
CA LEU A 172 -7.72 -10.97 -1.43
C LEU A 172 -7.67 -12.12 -2.44
N LEU A 173 -8.31 -11.94 -3.60
CA LEU A 173 -8.27 -12.89 -4.71
C LEU A 173 -7.03 -12.74 -5.60
N ALA A 174 -6.26 -11.68 -5.42
CA ALA A 174 -5.10 -11.25 -6.22
C ALA A 174 -3.75 -11.57 -5.54
N THR A 175 -3.73 -12.58 -4.66
CA THR A 175 -2.53 -12.96 -3.88
C THR A 175 -1.96 -11.77 -3.10
N PRO A 176 -2.63 -11.35 -2.01
CA PRO A 176 -2.25 -10.17 -1.24
C PRO A 176 -0.85 -10.31 -0.64
N ALA A 177 -0.11 -9.21 -0.64
CA ALA A 177 1.26 -9.11 -0.15
C ALA A 177 1.53 -7.78 0.56
N LEU A 178 2.68 -7.70 1.22
CA LEU A 178 3.12 -6.53 1.96
C LEU A 178 4.45 -6.04 1.38
N GLN A 179 4.58 -4.72 1.26
CA GLN A 179 5.82 -4.05 0.93
C GLN A 179 6.41 -3.44 2.20
N GLU A 180 7.68 -3.75 2.46
CA GLU A 180 8.47 -3.13 3.53
C GLU A 180 9.28 -1.97 2.95
N PRO A 181 9.44 -0.86 3.69
CA PRO A 181 10.31 0.22 3.24
C PRO A 181 11.77 -0.18 3.45
N VAL A 182 12.62 0.24 2.52
CA VAL A 182 14.06 -0.03 2.53
C VAL A 182 14.83 1.29 2.49
N TYR A 183 15.84 1.40 3.35
CA TYR A 183 16.78 2.50 3.34
C TYR A 183 17.93 2.23 2.40
N LEU A 184 18.35 3.25 1.65
CA LEU A 184 19.69 3.37 1.15
C LEU A 184 20.57 3.91 2.28
N VAL A 185 21.49 3.07 2.73
CA VAL A 185 22.45 3.41 3.77
C VAL A 185 23.79 3.68 3.13
N GLU A 186 24.31 4.88 3.32
CA GLU A 186 25.68 5.26 2.97
C GLU A 186 26.52 5.30 4.25
N ILE A 187 27.61 4.52 4.27
CA ILE A 187 28.46 4.41 5.46
C ILE A 187 29.88 4.77 5.07
N GLN A 188 30.40 5.81 5.72
CA GLN A 188 31.79 6.22 5.55
C GLN A 188 32.63 5.66 6.71
N CYS A 189 33.72 4.98 6.39
CA CYS A 189 34.61 4.40 7.39
C CYS A 189 36.05 4.28 6.88
N PRO A 190 37.05 4.17 7.77
CA PRO A 190 38.41 3.79 7.38
C PRO A 190 38.51 2.29 7.06
N GLU A 191 39.51 1.92 6.25
CA GLU A 191 39.71 0.54 5.74
C GLU A 191 39.71 -0.55 6.81
N ASN A 192 40.32 -0.27 7.96
CA ASN A 192 40.41 -1.18 9.10
C ASN A 192 39.06 -1.53 9.74
N ALA A 193 38.02 -0.72 9.51
CA ALA A 193 36.70 -0.87 10.13
C ALA A 193 35.64 -1.47 9.19
N ILE A 194 35.96 -1.68 7.91
CA ILE A 194 35.01 -2.19 6.89
C ILE A 194 34.42 -3.55 7.27
N GLY A 195 35.24 -4.45 7.83
CA GLY A 195 34.77 -5.78 8.26
C GLY A 195 33.63 -5.73 9.29
N GLY A 196 33.63 -4.70 10.15
CA GLY A 196 32.55 -4.46 11.11
C GLY A 196 31.22 -4.11 10.44
N ILE A 197 31.26 -3.36 9.34
CA ILE A 197 30.07 -2.97 8.56
C ILE A 197 29.40 -4.20 7.97
N TYR A 198 30.15 -5.05 7.28
CA TYR A 198 29.63 -6.28 6.67
C TYR A 198 28.99 -7.21 7.70
N SER A 199 29.60 -7.34 8.89
CA SER A 199 29.05 -8.12 9.99
C SER A 199 27.69 -7.58 10.48
N CYS A 200 27.57 -6.26 10.62
CA CYS A 200 26.31 -5.62 11.04
C CYS A 200 25.21 -5.72 9.98
N LEU A 201 25.55 -5.50 8.70
CA LEU A 201 24.58 -5.56 7.60
C LEU A 201 24.07 -6.99 7.38
N ASN A 202 24.95 -8.00 7.36
CA ASN A 202 24.56 -9.38 7.12
C ASN A 202 23.58 -9.93 8.19
N LYS A 203 23.74 -9.51 9.45
CA LYS A 203 22.82 -9.88 10.53
C LYS A 203 21.41 -9.31 10.36
N ARG A 204 21.27 -8.22 9.58
CA ARG A 204 20.07 -7.38 9.46
C ARG A 204 19.47 -7.39 8.05
N ARG A 205 19.74 -8.45 7.28
CA ARG A 205 19.30 -8.60 5.87
C ARG A 205 19.78 -7.46 4.95
N GLY A 206 20.87 -6.78 5.32
CA GLY A 206 21.44 -5.72 4.51
C GLY A 206 22.13 -6.26 3.26
N GLN A 207 21.93 -5.59 2.13
CA GLN A 207 22.52 -5.97 0.84
C GLN A 207 23.48 -4.88 0.38
N VAL A 208 24.77 -5.16 0.38
CA VAL A 208 25.80 -4.25 -0.12
C VAL A 208 25.87 -4.38 -1.64
N PHE A 209 25.81 -3.25 -2.34
CA PHE A 209 25.87 -3.23 -3.82
C PHE A 209 26.97 -2.32 -4.37
N SER A 210 27.53 -1.42 -3.56
CA SER A 210 28.63 -0.55 -3.96
C SER A 210 29.59 -0.33 -2.81
N GLU A 211 30.88 -0.41 -3.13
CA GLU A 211 31.98 -0.09 -2.24
C GLU A 211 32.99 0.75 -3.03
N GLU A 212 33.16 2.00 -2.62
CA GLU A 212 34.03 2.95 -3.30
C GLU A 212 35.07 3.51 -2.33
N GLN A 213 36.34 3.37 -2.67
CA GLN A 213 37.42 4.04 -1.96
C GLN A 213 37.50 5.49 -2.42
N ARG A 214 37.52 6.44 -1.47
CA ARG A 214 37.68 7.85 -1.79
C ARG A 214 39.14 8.10 -2.20
N PRO A 215 39.42 8.51 -3.46
CA PRO A 215 40.79 8.71 -3.89
C PRO A 215 41.50 9.76 -3.04
N GLY A 216 42.71 9.44 -2.58
CA GLY A 216 43.52 10.34 -1.76
C GLY A 216 43.25 10.29 -0.25
N THR A 217 42.29 9.50 0.23
CA THR A 217 42.12 9.23 1.67
C THR A 217 41.94 7.73 1.94
N PRO A 218 42.28 7.22 3.14
CA PRO A 218 42.04 5.81 3.50
C PRO A 218 40.56 5.53 3.86
N MET A 219 39.63 6.34 3.33
CA MET A 219 38.21 6.22 3.62
C MET A 219 37.48 5.47 2.51
N PHE A 220 36.58 4.60 2.93
CA PHE A 220 35.67 3.85 2.07
C PHE A 220 34.24 4.32 2.31
N THR A 221 33.49 4.38 1.22
CA THR A 221 32.06 4.65 1.21
C THR A 221 31.35 3.37 0.77
N VAL A 222 30.62 2.75 1.70
CA VAL A 222 29.84 1.54 1.46
C VAL A 222 28.39 1.95 1.31
N LYS A 223 27.75 1.56 0.20
CA LYS A 223 26.30 1.73 -0.01
C LYS A 223 25.59 0.39 0.03
N ALA A 224 24.53 0.35 0.82
CA ALA A 224 23.76 -0.86 1.04
C ALA A 224 22.27 -0.58 1.19
N TYR A 225 21.45 -1.56 0.84
CA TYR A 225 20.03 -1.59 1.16
C TYR A 225 19.82 -2.20 2.54
N LEU A 226 19.01 -1.56 3.38
CA LEU A 226 18.67 -2.03 4.73
C LEU A 226 17.16 -1.87 4.98
N PRO A 227 16.42 -2.96 5.24
CA PRO A 227 15.01 -2.87 5.62
C PRO A 227 14.81 -2.02 6.88
N VAL A 228 13.84 -1.11 6.88
CA VAL A 228 13.65 -0.15 7.99
C VAL A 228 13.37 -0.87 9.31
N MET A 229 12.64 -2.00 9.29
CA MET A 229 12.37 -2.80 10.49
C MET A 229 13.65 -3.33 11.14
N GLU A 230 14.70 -3.58 10.35
CA GLU A 230 15.99 -4.08 10.82
C GLU A 230 16.96 -2.93 11.16
N SER A 231 16.57 -1.67 10.95
CA SER A 231 17.40 -0.49 11.25
C SER A 231 17.41 -0.12 12.73
N PHE A 232 16.47 -0.63 13.53
CA PHE A 232 16.40 -0.31 14.96
C PHE A 232 17.64 -0.83 15.71
N GLY A 233 18.37 0.07 16.35
CA GLY A 233 19.63 -0.23 17.02
C GLY A 233 20.84 -0.38 16.07
N PHE A 234 20.66 -0.21 14.76
CA PHE A 234 21.74 -0.36 13.77
C PHE A 234 22.93 0.55 14.04
N THR A 235 22.68 1.82 14.39
CA THR A 235 23.75 2.80 14.66
C THR A 235 24.59 2.43 15.88
N ALA A 236 23.99 1.86 16.92
CA ALA A 236 24.70 1.43 18.12
C ALA A 236 25.58 0.20 17.83
N ASP A 237 25.02 -0.81 17.15
CA ASP A 237 25.75 -2.01 16.73
C ASP A 237 26.91 -1.66 15.80
N LEU A 238 26.67 -0.77 14.83
CA LEU A 238 27.69 -0.31 13.89
C LEU A 238 28.82 0.40 14.64
N ARG A 239 28.49 1.27 15.59
CA ARG A 239 29.48 1.97 16.43
C ARG A 239 30.31 0.96 17.22
N GLN A 240 29.70 -0.06 17.80
CA GLN A 240 30.42 -1.10 18.55
C GLN A 240 31.34 -1.93 17.65
N ALA A 241 30.87 -2.36 16.49
CA ALA A 241 31.62 -3.19 15.56
C ALA A 241 32.78 -2.46 14.88
N THR A 242 32.72 -1.13 14.79
CA THR A 242 33.71 -0.29 14.09
C THR A 242 34.55 0.56 15.04
N GLY A 243 34.44 0.37 16.37
CA GLY A 243 35.11 1.21 17.36
C GLY A 243 34.70 2.69 17.30
N GLY A 244 33.52 2.98 16.74
CA GLY A 244 32.99 4.32 16.53
C GLY A 244 33.57 5.09 15.36
N GLN A 245 34.25 4.40 14.43
CA GLN A 245 34.88 5.02 13.27
C GLN A 245 33.97 5.10 12.02
N ALA A 246 32.81 4.44 12.04
CA ALA A 246 31.85 4.49 10.93
C ALA A 246 30.76 5.54 11.14
N PHE A 247 30.44 6.26 10.06
CA PHE A 247 29.40 7.28 10.02
C PHE A 247 28.29 6.84 9.04
N PRO A 248 27.15 6.34 9.55
CA PRO A 248 26.03 5.96 8.71
C PRO A 248 25.13 7.15 8.40
N GLN A 249 24.67 7.22 7.16
CA GLN A 249 23.56 8.05 6.70
C GLN A 249 22.51 7.12 6.10
N SER A 250 21.24 7.33 6.43
CA SER A 250 20.14 6.49 5.94
C SER A 250 19.06 7.37 5.35
N VAL A 251 18.68 7.09 4.11
CA VAL A 251 17.62 7.79 3.37
C VAL A 251 16.66 6.75 2.82
N PHE A 252 15.35 7.04 2.83
CA PHE A 252 14.37 6.18 2.18
C PHE A 252 14.68 6.07 0.69
N ASP A 253 14.73 4.84 0.17
CA ASP A 253 15.05 4.57 -1.22
C ASP A 253 13.84 4.03 -1.97
N HIS A 254 13.37 2.83 -1.58
CA HIS A 254 12.27 2.16 -2.27
C HIS A 254 11.44 1.27 -1.35
N TRP A 255 10.35 0.77 -1.90
CA TRP A 255 9.49 -0.24 -1.30
C TRP A 255 9.85 -1.62 -1.86
N GLU A 256 10.16 -2.57 -0.99
CA GLU A 256 10.50 -3.94 -1.37
C GLU A 256 9.37 -4.89 -1.01
N LEU A 257 9.04 -5.81 -1.92
CA LEU A 257 8.02 -6.81 -1.69
C LEU A 257 8.52 -7.89 -0.72
N MET A 258 7.87 -8.02 0.44
CA MET A 258 8.22 -9.05 1.41
C MET A 258 7.92 -10.45 0.86
N PRO A 259 8.78 -11.45 1.09
CA PRO A 259 8.56 -12.83 0.65
C PRO A 259 7.40 -13.51 1.40
N GLY A 260 6.48 -14.12 0.65
CA GLY A 260 5.30 -14.83 1.16
C GLY A 260 3.99 -14.04 0.98
N SER A 261 2.87 -14.64 1.38
CA SER A 261 1.55 -13.99 1.42
C SER A 261 1.04 -13.90 2.86
N CYS A 262 0.23 -12.89 3.14
CA CYS A 262 -0.46 -12.76 4.43
C CYS A 262 -1.46 -13.90 4.69
N LEU A 263 -1.83 -14.68 3.67
CA LEU A 263 -2.74 -15.81 3.78
C LEU A 263 -2.04 -17.11 4.24
N ASP A 264 -0.72 -17.18 4.06
CA ASP A 264 0.09 -18.36 4.36
C ASP A 264 0.45 -18.41 5.84
N LYS A 265 0.03 -19.50 6.50
CA LYS A 265 0.27 -19.68 7.94
C LYS A 265 1.76 -19.88 8.22
N GLY A 266 2.30 -19.13 9.17
CA GLY A 266 3.71 -19.21 9.57
C GLY A 266 4.66 -18.42 8.66
N SER A 267 4.14 -17.63 7.71
CA SER A 267 4.97 -16.70 6.96
C SER A 267 5.35 -15.48 7.82
N LYS A 268 6.53 -14.90 7.57
CA LYS A 268 6.95 -13.64 8.22
C LYS A 268 5.93 -12.52 8.00
N VAL A 269 5.30 -12.48 6.82
CA VAL A 269 4.25 -11.52 6.48
C VAL A 269 3.04 -11.69 7.40
N GLU A 270 2.61 -12.92 7.69
CA GLU A 270 1.52 -13.18 8.62
C GLU A 270 1.83 -12.67 10.04
N GLU A 271 3.06 -12.87 10.53
CA GLU A 271 3.50 -12.39 11.84
C GLU A 271 3.48 -10.86 11.92
N VAL A 272 4.02 -10.19 10.90
CA VAL A 272 4.00 -8.72 10.79
C VAL A 272 2.56 -8.22 10.77
N VAL A 273 1.68 -8.79 9.93
CA VAL A 273 0.26 -8.42 9.87
C VAL A 273 -0.42 -8.63 11.23
N LYS A 274 -0.19 -9.75 11.91
CA LYS A 274 -0.75 -10.00 13.25
C LYS A 274 -0.32 -8.95 14.26
N SER A 275 0.97 -8.59 14.28
CA SER A 275 1.51 -7.58 15.20
C SER A 275 0.89 -6.19 14.96
N ILE A 276 0.75 -5.78 13.69
CA ILE A 276 0.13 -4.51 13.31
C ILE A 276 -1.34 -4.49 13.74
N ARG A 277 -2.07 -5.59 13.47
CA ARG A 277 -3.49 -5.71 13.84
C ARG A 277 -3.70 -5.67 15.35
N LEU A 278 -2.88 -6.39 16.13
CA LEU A 278 -2.92 -6.36 17.59
C LEU A 278 -2.69 -4.95 18.13
N ARG A 279 -1.68 -4.25 17.60
CA ARG A 279 -1.38 -2.86 17.97
C ARG A 279 -2.53 -1.90 17.65
N LYS A 280 -3.22 -2.09 16.53
CA LYS A 280 -4.39 -1.30 16.12
C LYS A 280 -5.70 -1.72 16.82
N GLY A 281 -5.69 -2.77 17.66
CA GLY A 281 -6.91 -3.28 18.30
C GLY A 281 -7.85 -4.03 17.35
N LEU A 282 -7.34 -4.48 16.20
CA LEU A 282 -8.09 -5.24 15.20
C LEU A 282 -8.09 -6.73 15.56
N LYS A 283 -9.09 -7.47 15.05
CA LYS A 283 -9.12 -8.94 15.18
C LYS A 283 -7.88 -9.56 14.55
N VAL A 284 -7.20 -10.44 15.27
CA VAL A 284 -5.93 -11.10 14.84
C VAL A 284 -6.06 -11.80 13.49
N ARG A 285 -7.19 -12.48 13.24
CA ARG A 285 -7.50 -13.03 11.92
C ARG A 285 -8.27 -11.98 11.11
N PHE A 286 -7.75 -11.64 9.93
CA PHE A 286 -8.51 -10.88 8.95
C PHE A 286 -9.48 -11.79 8.19
N SER A 287 -10.57 -11.22 7.70
CA SER A 287 -11.62 -11.97 7.00
C SER A 287 -11.07 -12.56 5.70
N ARG A 288 -11.32 -13.85 5.47
CA ARG A 288 -11.06 -14.51 4.18
C ARG A 288 -12.29 -14.38 3.28
N VAL A 289 -12.07 -14.31 1.97
CA VAL A 289 -13.16 -14.50 1.00
C VAL A 289 -13.67 -15.93 1.16
N ARG A 290 -14.97 -16.10 1.44
CA ARG A 290 -15.59 -17.43 1.42
C ARG A 290 -15.72 -17.86 -0.03
N SER A 291 -14.99 -18.90 -0.43
CA SER A 291 -15.22 -19.62 -1.68
C SER A 291 -16.50 -20.47 -1.54
N GLY A 292 -17.65 -19.82 -1.59
CA GLY A 292 -18.96 -20.46 -1.67
C GLY A 292 -19.74 -19.82 -2.83
N ASN A 293 -20.63 -20.59 -3.46
CA ASN A 293 -21.44 -20.22 -4.62
C ASN A 293 -21.85 -18.74 -4.65
N PHE A 294 -21.93 -18.18 -5.87
CA PHE A 294 -22.22 -16.79 -6.28
C PHE A 294 -23.33 -16.01 -5.52
N SER A 295 -24.06 -16.64 -4.59
CA SER A 295 -25.12 -16.03 -3.78
C SER A 295 -24.62 -15.25 -2.56
N ASP A 296 -23.56 -15.70 -1.84
CA ASP A 296 -23.36 -15.29 -0.43
C ASP A 296 -21.93 -14.82 -0.07
N ILE A 297 -21.41 -13.82 -0.79
CA ILE A 297 -20.24 -13.06 -0.33
C ILE A 297 -20.72 -11.91 0.57
N GLU A 298 -21.15 -12.21 1.79
CA GLU A 298 -21.37 -11.20 2.83
C GLU A 298 -20.07 -10.93 3.59
N TYR A 299 -19.40 -9.84 3.22
CA TYR A 299 -18.40 -9.20 4.07
C TYR A 299 -19.13 -8.48 5.22
N SER A 300 -19.13 -9.07 6.42
CA SER A 300 -19.52 -8.39 7.65
C SER A 300 -18.36 -7.50 8.14
N LEU A 301 -18.22 -6.32 7.55
CA LEU A 301 -17.55 -5.20 8.23
C LEU A 301 -18.64 -4.49 9.01
N ARG A 302 -18.77 -4.78 10.32
CA ARG A 302 -19.60 -3.96 11.21
C ARG A 302 -19.01 -2.56 11.22
N TYR A 303 -19.66 -1.65 10.50
CA TYR A 303 -19.49 -0.22 10.58
C TYR A 303 -19.63 0.19 12.07
N ARG A 304 -18.56 0.66 12.70
CA ARG A 304 -18.67 1.45 13.93
C ARG A 304 -18.72 2.90 13.50
N PRO A 305 -19.87 3.60 13.62
CA PRO A 305 -19.85 5.05 13.50
C PRO A 305 -18.99 5.60 14.64
N SER A 306 -18.00 6.42 14.31
CA SER A 306 -17.27 7.23 15.27
C SER A 306 -18.24 8.26 15.85
N ILE A 307 -18.86 7.93 16.99
CA ILE A 307 -19.59 8.91 17.79
C ILE A 307 -18.53 9.72 18.53
N THR A 308 -18.32 10.95 18.06
CA THR A 308 -17.63 12.00 18.80
C THR A 308 -18.55 12.43 19.94
N THR A 309 -18.41 11.81 21.11
CA THR A 309 -19.02 12.34 22.33
C THR A 309 -18.08 13.38 22.92
N THR A 310 -18.37 14.65 22.63
CA THR A 310 -17.88 15.79 23.40
C THR A 310 -18.45 15.68 24.80
N THR A 311 -17.67 15.15 25.75
CA THR A 311 -17.97 15.31 27.17
C THR A 311 -17.23 16.55 27.66
N SER A 312 -17.94 17.66 27.74
CA SER A 312 -17.51 18.80 28.56
C SER A 312 -17.56 18.37 30.02
N CYS A 313 -16.43 18.42 30.73
CA CYS A 313 -16.43 18.46 32.18
C CYS A 313 -16.01 19.86 32.62
N LYS A 314 -16.92 20.51 33.35
CA LYS A 314 -16.59 21.52 34.36
C LYS A 314 -15.86 20.86 35.52
#